data_AF-A0A921L5R2-F1
#
_entry.id   AF-A0A921L5R2-F1
#
_cell.length_a   1.000
_cell.length_b   1.000
_cell.length_c   1.000
_cell.angle_alpha   90.00
_cell.angle_beta   90.00
_cell.angle_gamma   90.00
#
_symmetry.space_group_name_H-M   'P 1'
#
loop_
_entity.id
_entity.type
_entity.pdbx_description
1 polymer ?
#
loop_
_entity_poly.entity_id
_entity_poly.type
_entity_poly.pdbx_seq_one_letter_code
_entity_poly.pdbx_strand_id
1 'polypeptide(L)' 'MMTKIEMQAMDAVIGIYREMKKMNEPDWEKRRYEIAKSVLPDFKDGSNVWLSAEEAAKCAVHYADALISELKKGTGLCD' A
#
# COMPACT_ATOMS: atom_id res chain seq x y z
N MET A 1 -18.53 -31.54 -22.97
CA MET A 1 -17.51 -31.93 -21.98
C MET A 1 -16.24 -31.17 -22.32
N MET A 2 -15.62 -30.50 -21.35
CA MET A 2 -14.39 -29.74 -21.59
C MET A 2 -13.21 -30.71 -21.77
N THR A 3 -12.32 -30.41 -22.71
CA THR A 3 -11.15 -31.24 -23.03
C THR A 3 -10.05 -31.09 -21.99
N LYS A 4 -9.16 -32.08 -21.90
CA LYS A 4 -8.00 -32.03 -21.00
C LYS A 4 -7.08 -30.84 -21.27
N ILE A 5 -6.97 -30.43 -22.54
CA ILE A 5 -6.16 -29.29 -22.96
C ILE A 5 -6.78 -27.97 -22.47
N GLU A 6 -8.10 -27.83 -22.59
CA GLU A 6 -8.83 -26.65 -22.11
C GLU A 6 -8.74 -26.51 -20.59
N MET A 7 -8.80 -27.62 -19.84
CA MET A 7 -8.63 -27.62 -18.38
C MET A 7 -7.21 -27.18 -17.96
N GLN A 8 -6.18 -27.74 -18.60
CA GLN A 8 -4.79 -27.37 -18.32
C GLN A 8 -4.48 -25.92 -18.69
N ALA A 9 -5.06 -25.42 -19.78
CA ALA A 9 -4.94 -24.02 -20.19
C ALA A 9 -5.58 -23.09 -19.15
N MET A 10 -6.77 -23.44 -18.63
CA MET A 10 -7.45 -22.67 -17.58
C MET A 10 -6.62 -22.63 -16.28
N ASP A 11 -6.08 -23.77 -15.84
CA ASP A 11 -5.23 -23.85 -14.64
C ASP A 11 -3.96 -23.00 -14.77
N ALA A 12 -3.33 -23.02 -15.94
CA ALA A 12 -2.15 -22.19 -16.23
C ALA A 12 -2.49 -20.69 -16.19
N VAL A 13 -3.62 -20.29 -16.78
CA VAL A 13 -4.10 -18.89 -16.75
C VAL A 13 -4.41 -18.44 -15.32
N ILE A 14 -5.08 -19.27 -14.52
CA ILE A 14 -5.36 -18.98 -13.11
C ILE A 14 -4.05 -18.82 -12.32
N GLY A 15 -3.07 -19.69 -12.58
CA GLY A 15 -1.74 -19.62 -11.97
C GLY A 15 -1.05 -18.30 -12.28
N ILE A 16 -1.00 -17.91 -13.56
CA ILE A 16 -0.43 -16.63 -14.00
C ILE A 16 -1.14 -15.45 -13.32
N TYR A 17 -2.47 -15.46 -13.25
CA TYR A 17 -3.24 -14.37 -12.64
C TYR A 17 -2.93 -14.20 -11.15
N ARG A 18 -2.76 -15.31 -10.41
CA ARG A 18 -2.38 -15.29 -9.00
C ARG A 18 -0.97 -14.75 -8.79
N GLU A 19 -0.01 -15.16 -9.61
CA GLU A 19 1.37 -14.70 -9.50
C GLU A 19 1.51 -13.24 -9.93
N MET A 20 0.80 -12.82 -10.99
CA MET A 20 0.70 -11.41 -11.39
C MET A 20 0.09 -10.55 -10.29
N LYS A 21 -0.96 -11.03 -9.61
CA LYS A 21 -1.57 -10.31 -8.49
C LYS A 21 -0.61 -10.12 -7.32
N LYS A 22 0.14 -11.16 -6.94
CA LYS A 22 1.16 -11.09 -5.87
C LYS A 22 2.33 -10.20 -6.23
N MET A 23 2.83 -10.28 -7.47
CA MET A 23 3.95 -9.48 -7.93
C MET A 23 3.61 -7.99 -8.00
N ASN A 24 2.32 -7.66 -8.12
CA ASN A 24 1.80 -6.29 -8.08
C ASN A 24 1.38 -5.84 -6.67
N GLU A 25 1.55 -6.66 -5.62
CA GLU A 25 1.27 -6.21 -4.25
C GLU A 25 2.31 -5.15 -3.84
N PRO A 26 1.88 -3.92 -3.54
CA PRO A 26 2.79 -2.90 -3.07
C PRO A 26 3.43 -3.33 -1.76
N ASP A 27 4.73 -3.08 -1.60
CA ASP A 27 5.37 -3.14 -0.28
C ASP A 27 4.80 -2.01 0.59
N TRP A 28 3.78 -2.36 1.37
CA TRP A 28 3.03 -1.41 2.18
C TRP A 28 3.86 -0.81 3.31
N GLU A 29 4.84 -1.54 3.85
CA GLU A 29 5.70 -1.02 4.90
C GLU A 29 6.69 -0.01 4.32
N LYS A 30 7.29 -0.31 3.16
CA LYS A 30 8.11 0.67 2.44
C LYS A 30 7.30 1.91 2.09
N ARG A 31 6.06 1.74 1.61
CA ARG A 31 5.18 2.86 1.29
C ARG A 31 4.84 3.70 2.52
N ARG A 32 4.60 3.05 3.67
CA ARG A 32 4.33 3.71 4.96
C ARG A 32 5.51 4.57 5.39
N TYR A 33 6.72 4.03 5.31
CA TYR A 33 7.95 4.75 5.62
C TYR A 33 8.13 5.99 4.72
N GLU A 34 7.98 5.84 3.41
CA GLU A 34 8.14 6.97 2.47
C GLU A 34 7.10 8.07 2.71
N ILE A 35 5.84 7.71 2.99
CA ILE A 35 4.79 8.68 3.32
C ILE A 35 5.15 9.39 4.64
N ALA A 36 5.46 8.65 5.70
CA ALA A 36 5.80 9.24 6.99
C ALA A 36 7.02 10.18 6.88
N LYS A 37 8.05 9.77 6.13
CA LYS A 37 9.24 10.60 5.84
C LYS A 37 8.89 11.88 5.09
N SER A 38 7.91 11.84 4.18
CA SER A 38 7.49 13.03 3.41
C SER A 38 6.72 14.05 4.24
N VAL A 39 5.92 13.60 5.23
CA VAL A 39 5.07 14.47 6.07
C VAL A 39 5.81 14.94 7.33
N LEU A 40 6.82 14.21 7.80
CA LEU A 40 7.58 14.56 9.01
C LEU A 40 8.15 16.01 9.03
N PRO A 41 8.68 16.56 7.92
CA PRO A 41 9.16 17.95 7.87
C PRO A 41 8.08 19.00 8.21
N ASP A 42 6.81 18.75 7.87
CA ASP A 42 5.70 19.67 8.14
C ASP A 42 5.48 19.87 9.66
N PHE A 43 5.88 18.90 10.47
CA PHE A 43 5.86 19.02 11.94
C PHE A 43 7.11 19.68 12.52
N LYS A 44 8.19 19.78 11.75
CA LYS A 44 9.50 20.28 12.19
C LYS A 44 9.70 21.76 11.86
N ASP A 45 9.07 22.27 10.81
CA ASP A 45 9.34 23.60 10.24
C ASP A 45 8.74 24.79 11.04
N GLY A 46 8.53 24.62 12.35
CA GLY A 46 8.21 25.70 13.28
C GLY A 46 6.76 26.17 13.30
N SER A 47 5.87 25.58 12.50
CA SER A 47 4.40 25.77 12.62
C SER A 47 3.81 25.05 13.83
N ASN A 48 4.50 24.02 14.32
CA ASN A 48 4.07 23.14 15.41
C ASN A 48 5.02 23.19 16.62
N VAL A 49 5.33 24.41 17.10
CA VAL A 49 6.26 24.70 18.22
C VAL A 49 5.99 23.90 19.51
N TRP A 50 4.82 23.27 19.61
CA TRP A 50 4.34 22.53 20.77
C TRP A 50 4.55 21.01 20.71
N LEU A 51 4.95 20.46 19.56
CA LEU A 51 5.15 19.02 19.43
C LEU A 51 6.60 18.64 19.75
N SER A 52 6.76 17.69 20.67
CA SER A 52 8.01 16.96 20.82
C SER A 52 8.33 16.15 19.56
N ALA A 53 9.61 15.77 19.40
CA ALA A 53 10.03 14.91 18.28
C ALA A 53 9.27 13.57 18.24
N GLU A 54 8.90 13.04 19.41
CA GLU A 54 8.12 11.80 19.52
C GLU A 54 6.68 11.99 19.00
N GLU A 55 6.04 13.11 19.36
CA GLU A 55 4.68 13.40 18.91
C GLU A 55 4.64 13.69 17.40
N ALA A 56 5.62 14.43 16.88
CA ALA A 56 5.78 14.66 15.44
C ALA A 56 5.92 13.32 14.67
N ALA A 57 6.72 12.39 15.19
CA ALA A 57 6.88 11.07 14.60
C ALA A 57 5.57 10.25 14.63
N LYS A 58 4.83 10.28 15.76
CA LYS A 58 3.52 9.63 15.88
C LYS A 58 2.51 10.20 14.88
N CYS A 59 2.47 11.52 14.72
CA CYS A 59 1.61 12.17 13.73
C CYS A 59 1.95 11.73 12.31
N ALA A 60 3.23 11.76 11.92
CA ALA A 60 3.66 11.34 10.58
C ALA A 60 3.27 9.89 10.26
N VAL A 61 3.43 8.97 11.22
CA VAL A 61 3.01 7.56 11.08
C VAL A 61 1.49 7.46 10.96
N HIS A 62 0.74 8.20 11.78
CA HIS A 62 -0.73 8.22 11.70
C HIS A 62 -1.23 8.69 10.32
N TYR A 63 -0.64 9.74 9.75
CA TYR A 63 -0.97 10.19 8.39
C TYR A 63 -0.64 9.11 7.33
N ALA A 64 0.49 8.41 7.46
CA ALA A 64 0.85 7.32 6.58
C ALA A 64 -0.16 6.16 6.65
N ASP A 65 -0.59 5.79 7.84
CA ASP A 65 -1.59 4.72 8.06
C ASP A 65 -2.96 5.10 7.48
N ALA A 66 -3.40 6.35 7.69
CA ALA A 66 -4.64 6.86 7.11
C ALA A 66 -4.63 6.84 5.58
N LEU A 67 -3.54 7.33 4.97
CA LEU A 67 -3.40 7.34 3.51
C LEU A 67 -3.35 5.93 2.92
N ILE A 68 -2.61 5.01 3.55
CA ILE A 68 -2.58 3.61 3.11
C ILE A 68 -3.96 2.97 3.19
N SER A 69 -4.73 3.26 4.24
CA SER A 69 -6.10 2.76 4.38
C SER A 69 -6.98 3.22 3.21
N GLU A 70 -6.91 4.49 2.81
CA GLU A 70 -7.63 5.00 1.63
C GLU A 70 -7.14 4.37 0.32
N LEU A 71 -5.82 4.26 0.13
CA LEU A 71 -5.24 3.65 -1.08
C LEU A 71 -5.66 2.17 -1.23
N LYS A 72 -5.77 1.43 -0.12
CA LYS A 72 -6.22 0.04 -0.12
C LYS A 72 -7.69 -0.10 -0.52
N LYS A 73 -8.53 0.89 -0.25
CA LYS A 73 -9.93 0.93 -0.74
C LYS A 73 -9.97 1.11 -2.27
N GLY A 74 -9.10 1.97 -2.81
CA GLY A 74 -8.99 2.23 -4.25
C GLY A 74 -8.43 1.04 -5.05
N THR A 75 -7.59 0.19 -4.46
CA THR A 75 -7.10 -1.04 -5.11
C THR A 75 -8.16 -2.12 -5.32
N GLY A 76 -9.41 -1.91 -4.88
CA GLY A 76 -10.57 -2.75 -5.18
C GLY A 76 -11.60 -2.13 -6.12
N LEU A 77 -11.36 -0.92 -6.65
CA LEU A 77 -12.32 -0.13 -7.44
C LEU A 77 -11.86 0.18 -8.88
N CYS A 78 -10.74 -0.40 -9.30
CA CYS A 78 -10.38 -0.42 -10.72
C CYS A 78 -10.88 -1.74 -11.30
N ASP A 79 -12.05 -1.67 -11.95
CA ASP A 79 -12.52 -2.62 -12.96
C ASP A 79 -11.45 -2.93 -14.02
#